data_AF-A0A520BC73-F1
#
_entry.id   AF-A0A520BC73-F1
#
_cell.length_a   1.000
_cell.length_b   1.000
_cell.length_c   1.000
_cell.angle_alpha   90.00
_cell.angle_beta   90.00
_cell.angle_gamma   90.00
#
_symmetry.space_group_name_H-M   'P 1'
#
loop_
_entity.id
_entity.type
_entity.pdbx_description
1 polymer ?
#
loop_
_entity_poly.entity_id
_entity_poly.type
_entity_poly.pdbx_seq_one_letter_code
_entity_poly.pdbx_strand_id
1 'polypeptide(L)'
;MGKILQLNGFKTLVVFLLFFIASGCKSNDPYLNRDEDKQEAEEVTNKLFMLIKEKKFEETLKLFGPEFYKKTSSTRLIDVYTMVSKQLGDLKSFEIEKWETKRVEGDKPLGEYFFVFKTHYEKFDASESIRLAREKNGRIRIIAYTINSKHFK
;
A
#
# COMPACT_ATOMS: atom_id res chain seq x y z
N MET A 1 19.91 72.19 37.98
CA MET A 1 20.00 70.92 38.75
C MET A 1 18.63 70.27 38.71
N GLY A 2 18.37 69.05 38.29
CA GLY A 2 19.13 67.90 37.82
C GLY A 2 18.08 66.86 37.35
N LYS A 3 18.54 65.90 36.55
CA LYS A 3 17.86 64.75 35.89
C LYS A 3 16.73 64.10 36.73
N ILE A 4 15.78 63.32 36.20
CA ILE A 4 15.98 62.01 35.53
C ILE A 4 14.65 61.57 34.85
N LEU A 5 14.77 61.13 33.59
CA LEU A 5 13.84 60.25 32.88
C LEU A 5 13.74 58.89 33.62
N GLN A 6 12.53 58.40 33.91
CA GLN A 6 12.33 56.96 34.17
C GLN A 6 11.19 56.43 33.31
N LEU A 7 11.56 55.65 32.29
CA LEU A 7 10.69 54.71 31.58
C LEU A 7 10.08 53.74 32.60
N ASN A 8 8.77 53.55 32.57
CA ASN A 8 8.12 52.38 33.17
C ASN A 8 7.11 51.77 32.17
N GLY A 9 7.57 51.53 30.94
CA GLY A 9 6.88 50.67 29.97
C GLY A 9 7.22 49.21 30.24
N PHE A 10 6.72 48.61 31.32
CA PHE A 10 6.95 47.18 31.57
C PHE A 10 5.94 46.55 32.53
N LYS A 11 4.64 46.86 32.41
CA LYS A 11 3.59 46.17 33.20
C LYS A 11 2.46 45.55 32.37
N THR A 12 2.52 45.64 31.04
CA THR A 12 1.43 45.16 30.16
C THR A 12 1.90 44.14 29.10
N LEU A 13 3.08 43.53 29.27
CA LEU A 13 3.64 42.62 28.25
C LEU A 13 3.75 41.14 28.69
N VAL A 14 3.10 40.75 29.80
CA VAL A 14 3.16 39.34 30.30
C VAL A 14 1.88 38.56 30.00
N VAL A 15 0.79 39.22 29.60
CA VAL A 15 -0.53 38.57 29.40
C VAL A 15 -0.69 37.94 28.00
N PHE A 16 0.17 38.27 27.03
CA PHE A 16 0.01 37.79 25.64
C PHE A 16 0.82 36.52 25.29
N LEU A 17 1.67 36.00 26.20
CA LEU A 17 2.60 34.91 25.89
C LEU A 17 2.11 33.50 26.32
N LEU A 18 0.89 33.37 26.83
CA LEU A 18 0.35 32.10 27.36
C LEU A 18 -0.64 31.37 26.43
N PHE A 19 -0.89 31.88 25.22
CA PHE A 19 -1.89 31.31 24.31
C PHE A 19 -1.35 30.38 23.20
N PHE A 20 -0.04 30.12 23.15
CA PHE A 20 0.57 29.40 22.01
C PHE A 20 0.88 27.91 22.23
N ILE A 21 0.44 27.31 23.33
CA ILE A 21 0.62 25.86 23.55
C ILE A 21 -0.66 25.11 23.17
N ALA A 22 -1.16 25.32 21.95
CA ALA A 22 -2.04 24.36 21.31
C ALA A 22 -1.16 23.21 20.77
N SER A 23 -0.75 22.33 21.68
CA SER A 23 -0.13 21.06 21.33
C SER A 23 -1.12 20.26 20.48
N GLY A 24 -1.00 20.38 19.16
CA GLY A 24 -1.73 19.55 18.21
C GLY A 24 -1.31 18.10 18.41
N CYS A 25 -2.02 17.39 19.28
CA CYS A 25 -1.92 15.94 19.36
C CYS A 25 -2.47 15.40 18.03
N LYS A 26 -1.59 15.02 17.10
CA LYS A 26 -1.99 14.26 15.92
C LYS A 26 -2.53 12.93 16.44
N SER A 27 -3.83 12.74 16.35
CA SER A 27 -4.43 11.43 16.58
C SER A 27 -3.91 10.48 15.50
N ASN A 28 -3.31 9.37 15.93
CA ASN A 28 -2.76 8.32 15.05
C ASN A 28 -3.89 7.42 14.51
N ASP A 29 -5.05 7.98 14.21
CA ASP A 29 -6.19 7.20 13.77
C ASP A 29 -5.89 6.59 12.40
N PRO A 30 -6.24 5.30 12.20
CA PRO A 30 -6.04 4.67 10.91
C PRO A 30 -6.99 5.29 9.88
N TYR A 31 -6.46 5.70 8.73
CA TYR A 31 -7.26 5.92 7.54
C TYR A 31 -7.66 4.56 6.99
N LEU A 32 -8.96 4.35 6.79
CA LEU A 32 -9.53 3.14 6.23
C LEU A 32 -10.15 3.45 4.88
N ASN A 33 -9.87 2.60 3.88
CA ASN A 33 -10.45 2.67 2.54
C ASN A 33 -10.37 4.07 1.91
N ARG A 34 -9.23 4.75 2.10
CA ARG A 34 -8.94 6.03 1.47
C ARG A 34 -8.54 5.77 0.00
N ASP A 35 -9.16 6.50 -0.93
CA ASP A 35 -8.98 6.28 -2.36
C ASP A 35 -7.54 6.52 -2.82
N GLU A 36 -6.83 7.48 -2.22
CA GLU A 36 -5.42 7.72 -2.54
C GLU A 36 -4.54 6.51 -2.17
N ASP A 37 -4.82 5.86 -1.03
CA ASP A 37 -4.10 4.65 -0.61
C ASP A 37 -4.43 3.46 -1.52
N LYS A 38 -5.66 3.40 -2.02
CA LYS A 38 -6.08 2.40 -3.01
C LYS A 38 -5.32 2.59 -4.32
N GLN A 39 -5.30 3.80 -4.87
CA GLN A 39 -4.63 4.12 -6.13
C GLN A 39 -3.14 3.77 -6.09
N GLU A 40 -2.43 4.11 -5.02
CA GLU A 40 -1.00 3.80 -4.88
C GLU A 40 -0.73 2.28 -4.87
N ALA A 41 -1.59 1.51 -4.20
CA ALA A 41 -1.47 0.05 -4.18
C ALA A 41 -1.92 -0.59 -5.50
N GLU A 42 -2.91 0.01 -6.17
CA GLU A 42 -3.38 -0.41 -7.49
C GLU A 42 -2.27 -0.33 -8.54
N GLU A 43 -1.40 0.68 -8.50
CA GLU A 43 -0.24 0.78 -9.40
C GLU A 43 0.64 -0.48 -9.36
N VAL A 44 0.88 -1.03 -8.17
CA VAL A 44 1.68 -2.25 -7.99
C VAL A 44 0.96 -3.46 -8.58
N THR A 45 -0.36 -3.59 -8.33
CA THR A 45 -1.15 -4.72 -8.85
C THR A 45 -1.38 -4.64 -10.37
N ASN A 46 -1.59 -3.45 -10.92
CA ASN A 46 -1.70 -3.22 -12.35
C ASN A 46 -0.41 -3.60 -13.04
N LYS A 47 0.73 -3.19 -12.49
CA LYS A 47 2.04 -3.57 -13.00
C LYS A 47 2.26 -5.09 -12.95
N LEU A 48 1.82 -5.76 -11.88
CA LEU A 48 1.87 -7.21 -11.79
C LEU A 48 1.11 -7.86 -12.96
N PHE A 49 -0.15 -7.49 -13.17
CA PHE A 49 -0.98 -8.09 -14.21
C PHE A 49 -0.50 -7.77 -15.62
N MET A 50 0.01 -6.57 -15.86
CA MET A 50 0.62 -6.21 -17.14
C MET A 50 1.84 -7.11 -17.45
N LEU A 51 2.73 -7.33 -16.47
CA LEU A 51 3.87 -8.23 -16.64
C LEU A 51 3.44 -9.69 -16.86
N ILE A 52 2.40 -10.16 -16.16
CA ILE A 52 1.84 -11.51 -16.36
C ILE A 52 1.27 -11.64 -17.78
N LYS A 53 0.49 -10.65 -18.23
CA LYS A 53 -0.09 -10.60 -19.58
C LYS A 53 0.97 -10.58 -20.68
N GLU A 54 2.10 -9.91 -20.44
CA GLU A 54 3.26 -9.86 -21.34
C GLU A 54 4.19 -11.08 -21.19
N LYS A 55 3.86 -12.05 -20.32
CA LYS A 55 4.69 -13.22 -19.99
C LYS A 55 6.10 -12.89 -19.48
N LYS A 56 6.27 -11.70 -18.90
CA LYS A 56 7.50 -11.22 -18.26
C LYS A 56 7.54 -11.66 -16.79
N PHE A 57 7.45 -12.96 -16.55
CA PHE A 57 7.25 -13.53 -15.22
C PHE A 57 8.38 -13.18 -14.25
N GLU A 58 9.63 -13.19 -14.71
CA GLU A 58 10.83 -12.89 -13.93
C GLU A 58 10.85 -11.43 -13.45
N GLU A 59 10.28 -10.52 -14.23
CA GLU A 59 10.18 -9.11 -13.85
C GLU A 59 9.20 -8.89 -12.69
N THR A 60 8.19 -9.77 -12.54
CA THR A 60 7.23 -9.69 -11.43
C THR A 60 7.91 -9.89 -10.08
N LEU A 61 9.01 -10.63 -10.02
CA LEU A 61 9.74 -10.94 -8.78
C LEU A 61 10.14 -9.67 -8.01
N LYS A 62 10.37 -8.57 -8.74
CA LYS A 62 10.72 -7.26 -8.19
C LYS A 62 9.56 -6.55 -7.50
N LEU A 63 8.32 -7.01 -7.64
CA LEU A 63 7.13 -6.44 -6.99
C LEU A 63 6.85 -7.07 -5.61
N PHE A 64 7.37 -8.27 -5.39
CA PHE A 64 7.21 -9.00 -4.13
C PHE A 64 8.22 -8.52 -3.09
N GLY A 65 7.77 -8.52 -1.83
CA GLY A 65 8.57 -8.14 -0.67
C GLY A 65 9.19 -9.35 0.02
N PRO A 66 10.13 -9.15 0.95
CA PRO A 66 10.78 -10.24 1.68
C PRO A 66 9.80 -11.17 2.42
N GLU A 67 8.70 -10.63 2.96
CA GLU A 67 7.68 -11.41 3.67
C GLU A 67 7.03 -12.49 2.81
N PHE A 68 6.85 -12.24 1.50
CA PHE A 68 6.35 -13.25 0.57
C PHE A 68 7.36 -14.40 0.43
N TYR A 69 8.63 -14.04 0.28
CA TYR A 69 9.71 -15.00 0.04
C TYR A 69 10.08 -15.86 1.24
N LYS A 70 9.59 -15.51 2.45
CA LYS A 70 9.66 -16.40 3.62
C LYS A 70 8.84 -17.69 3.44
N LYS A 71 7.83 -17.68 2.57
CA LYS A 71 6.88 -18.78 2.38
C LYS A 71 6.93 -19.39 0.98
N THR A 72 7.31 -18.60 -0.03
CA THR A 72 7.27 -19.00 -1.44
C THR A 72 8.57 -18.60 -2.13
N SER A 73 9.27 -19.54 -2.76
CA SER A 73 10.48 -19.20 -3.53
C SER A 73 10.12 -18.51 -4.85
N SER A 74 11.07 -17.77 -5.43
CA SER A 74 10.92 -17.18 -6.76
C SER A 74 10.59 -18.23 -7.82
N THR A 75 11.29 -19.36 -7.82
CA THR A 75 11.02 -20.48 -8.74
C THR A 75 9.59 -20.98 -8.62
N ARG A 76 9.11 -21.19 -7.38
CA ARG A 76 7.73 -21.64 -7.16
C ARG A 76 6.70 -20.64 -7.68
N LEU A 77 6.98 -19.33 -7.57
CA LEU A 77 6.09 -18.31 -8.12
C LEU A 77 6.05 -18.34 -9.66
N ILE A 78 7.21 -18.51 -10.32
CA ILE A 78 7.28 -18.67 -11.78
C ILE A 78 6.58 -19.96 -12.24
N ASP A 79 6.73 -21.06 -11.49
CA ASP A 79 6.04 -22.31 -11.76
C ASP A 79 4.52 -22.14 -11.69
N VAL A 80 4.03 -21.35 -10.72
CA VAL A 80 2.60 -21.00 -10.62
C VAL A 80 2.14 -20.28 -11.88
N TYR A 81 2.84 -19.24 -12.34
CA TYR A 81 2.43 -18.52 -13.56
C TYR A 81 2.45 -19.42 -14.80
N THR A 82 3.45 -20.29 -14.91
CA THR A 82 3.58 -21.23 -16.02
C THR A 82 2.44 -22.25 -16.01
N MET A 83 2.10 -22.78 -14.84
CA MET A 83 0.98 -23.70 -14.64
C MET A 83 -0.35 -23.02 -14.98
N VAL A 84 -0.57 -21.80 -14.50
CA VAL A 84 -1.77 -20.99 -14.79
C VAL A 84 -1.88 -20.73 -16.30
N SER A 85 -0.81 -20.28 -16.96
CA SER A 85 -0.82 -20.01 -18.40
C SER A 85 -1.09 -21.29 -19.21
N LYS A 86 -0.54 -22.44 -18.80
CA LYS A 86 -0.81 -23.73 -19.45
C LYS A 86 -2.28 -24.14 -19.31
N GLN A 87 -2.83 -24.02 -18.10
CA GLN A 87 -4.17 -24.52 -17.77
C GLN A 87 -5.29 -23.57 -18.18
N LEU A 88 -5.14 -22.27 -17.90
CA LEU A 88 -6.16 -21.25 -18.14
C LEU A 88 -5.93 -20.47 -19.44
N GLY A 89 -4.74 -20.55 -20.04
CA GLY A 89 -4.36 -19.79 -21.24
C GLY A 89 -3.80 -18.40 -20.91
N ASP A 90 -3.75 -17.52 -21.90
CA ASP A 90 -3.20 -16.17 -21.71
C ASP A 90 -4.17 -15.23 -20.99
N LEU A 91 -3.66 -14.36 -20.11
CA LEU A 91 -4.47 -13.35 -19.42
C LEU A 91 -4.98 -12.31 -20.43
N LYS A 92 -6.29 -12.08 -20.48
CA LYS A 92 -6.93 -11.10 -21.38
C LYS A 92 -7.26 -9.80 -20.67
N SER A 93 -7.92 -9.89 -19.53
CA SER A 93 -8.32 -8.74 -18.72
C SER A 93 -8.39 -9.11 -17.25
N PHE A 94 -8.43 -8.07 -16.41
CA PHE A 94 -8.61 -8.18 -14.98
C PHE A 94 -9.41 -6.98 -14.49
N GLU A 95 -10.23 -7.19 -13.47
CA GLU A 95 -11.02 -6.14 -12.82
C GLU A 95 -11.04 -6.33 -11.31
N ILE A 96 -11.12 -5.23 -10.56
CA ILE A 96 -11.17 -5.27 -9.10
C ILE A 96 -12.60 -5.62 -8.68
N GLU A 97 -12.77 -6.75 -8.00
CA GLU A 97 -14.04 -7.12 -7.38
C GLU A 97 -14.17 -6.55 -5.97
N LYS A 98 -13.07 -6.55 -5.22
CA LYS A 98 -13.03 -6.06 -3.84
C LYS A 98 -11.68 -5.46 -3.52
N TRP A 99 -11.68 -4.41 -2.69
CA TRP A 99 -10.47 -3.84 -2.13
C TRP A 99 -10.71 -3.36 -0.71
N GLU A 100 -9.65 -3.36 0.10
CA GLU A 100 -9.62 -2.80 1.45
C GLU A 100 -8.24 -2.18 1.69
N THR A 101 -8.20 -0.99 2.30
CA THR A 101 -6.94 -0.34 2.71
C THR A 101 -6.97 0.10 4.16
N LYS A 102 -5.80 0.02 4.81
CA LYS A 102 -5.58 0.56 6.15
C LYS A 102 -4.22 1.24 6.20
N ARG A 103 -4.22 2.53 6.55
CA ARG A 103 -3.03 3.38 6.62
C ARG A 103 -2.96 4.07 7.97
N VAL A 104 -1.85 3.85 8.68
CA VAL A 104 -1.50 4.57 9.91
C VAL A 104 -0.34 5.50 9.59
N GLU A 105 -0.52 6.79 9.90
CA GLU A 105 0.52 7.81 9.83
C GLU A 105 1.06 8.11 11.24
N GLY A 106 2.21 8.77 11.36
CA GLY A 106 2.84 9.09 12.64
C GLY A 106 4.04 8.18 12.98
N ASP A 107 4.26 7.93 14.27
CA ASP A 107 5.52 7.33 14.77
C ASP A 107 5.73 5.86 14.36
N LYS A 108 4.64 5.13 14.09
CA LYS A 108 4.67 3.72 13.65
C LYS A 108 3.86 3.56 12.36
N PRO A 109 4.39 4.04 11.23
CA PRO A 109 3.66 4.04 9.97
C PRO A 109 3.38 2.59 9.52
N LEU A 110 2.10 2.24 9.35
CA LEU A 110 1.64 0.95 8.83
C LEU A 110 0.79 1.14 7.57
N GLY A 111 1.01 0.35 6.53
CA GLY A 111 0.13 0.32 5.34
C GLY A 111 -0.17 -1.10 4.97
N GLU A 112 -1.44 -1.46 4.96
CA GLU A 112 -1.94 -2.77 4.59
C GLU A 112 -3.00 -2.60 3.52
N TYR A 113 -2.90 -3.42 2.48
CA TYR A 113 -3.78 -3.35 1.33
C TYR A 113 -4.18 -4.76 0.92
N PHE A 114 -5.46 -4.92 0.60
CA PHE A 114 -6.00 -6.19 0.14
C PHE A 114 -6.85 -5.95 -1.10
N PHE A 115 -6.61 -6.76 -2.13
CA PHE A 115 -7.38 -6.73 -3.36
C PHE A 115 -7.82 -8.15 -3.71
N VAL A 116 -9.03 -8.25 -4.27
CA VAL A 116 -9.55 -9.41 -4.98
C VAL A 116 -9.86 -8.98 -6.39
N PHE A 117 -9.25 -9.67 -7.34
CA PHE A 117 -9.46 -9.46 -8.76
C PHE A 117 -10.24 -10.63 -9.34
N LYS A 118 -11.13 -10.31 -10.27
CA LYS A 118 -11.60 -11.27 -11.25
C LYS A 118 -10.68 -11.18 -12.46
N THR A 119 -10.12 -12.30 -12.86
CA THR A 119 -9.20 -12.38 -13.99
C THR A 119 -9.78 -13.28 -15.07
N HIS A 120 -9.71 -12.78 -16.30
CA HIS A 120 -10.25 -13.43 -17.49
C HIS A 120 -9.09 -13.96 -18.33
N TYR A 121 -8.89 -15.27 -18.29
CA TYR A 121 -7.94 -15.95 -19.18
C TYR A 121 -8.67 -16.54 -20.40
N GLU A 122 -7.93 -16.98 -21.41
CA GLU A 122 -8.50 -17.53 -22.65
C GLU A 122 -9.48 -18.68 -22.45
N LYS A 123 -9.20 -19.56 -21.50
CA LYS A 123 -9.95 -20.81 -21.32
C LYS A 123 -10.94 -20.69 -20.17
N PHE A 124 -10.54 -20.08 -19.06
CA PHE A 124 -11.35 -20.01 -17.85
C PHE A 124 -11.06 -18.75 -17.03
N ASP A 125 -12.07 -18.28 -16.30
CA ASP A 125 -11.90 -17.22 -15.31
C ASP A 125 -11.19 -17.73 -14.04
N ALA A 126 -10.56 -16.81 -13.33
CA ALA A 126 -10.02 -17.03 -12.00
C ALA A 126 -10.33 -15.85 -11.07
N SER A 127 -10.17 -16.11 -9.76
CA SER A 127 -10.19 -15.09 -8.72
C SER A 127 -8.81 -15.04 -8.07
N GLU A 128 -8.24 -13.84 -8.03
CA GLU A 128 -6.88 -13.59 -7.56
C GLU A 128 -6.87 -12.62 -6.38
N SER A 129 -6.36 -13.10 -5.25
CA SER A 129 -6.25 -12.34 -4.02
C SER A 129 -4.81 -11.89 -3.79
N ILE A 130 -4.63 -10.59 -3.56
CA ILE A 130 -3.32 -9.95 -3.38
C ILE A 130 -3.32 -9.19 -2.07
N ARG A 131 -2.33 -9.45 -1.21
CA ARG A 131 -2.03 -8.63 -0.02
C ARG A 131 -0.74 -7.88 -0.24
N LEU A 132 -0.77 -6.58 0.04
CA LEU A 132 0.38 -5.71 -0.04
C LEU A 132 0.63 -5.07 1.33
N ALA A 133 1.89 -4.71 1.57
CA ALA A 133 2.27 -3.90 2.71
C ALA A 133 3.19 -2.78 2.29
N ARG A 134 3.08 -1.62 2.95
CA ARG A 134 4.06 -0.54 2.83
C ARG A 134 5.25 -0.83 3.73
N GLU A 135 6.42 -0.94 3.14
CA GLU A 135 7.70 -1.06 3.85
C GLU A 135 8.08 0.25 4.56
N LYS A 136 9.02 0.17 5.51
CA LYS A 136 9.55 1.35 6.22
C LYS A 136 10.15 2.42 5.29
N ASN A 137 10.64 2.03 4.12
CA ASN A 137 11.19 2.92 3.10
C ASN A 137 10.10 3.58 2.22
N GLY A 138 8.82 3.37 2.55
CA GLY A 138 7.68 3.93 1.83
C GLY A 138 7.20 3.10 0.63
N ARG A 139 7.96 2.09 0.19
CA ARG A 139 7.58 1.25 -0.97
C ARG A 139 6.47 0.27 -0.61
N ILE A 140 5.47 0.14 -1.49
CA ILE A 140 4.45 -0.90 -1.39
C ILE A 140 4.96 -2.17 -2.08
N ARG A 141 4.82 -3.32 -1.42
CA ARG A 141 5.27 -4.64 -1.91
C ARG A 141 4.21 -5.71 -1.69
N ILE A 142 4.14 -6.67 -2.60
CA ILE A 142 3.27 -7.84 -2.45
C ILE A 142 3.85 -8.77 -1.38
N ILE A 143 3.03 -9.12 -0.40
CA ILE A 143 3.40 -10.01 0.71
C ILE A 143 2.64 -11.34 0.68
N ALA A 144 1.51 -11.40 -0.03
CA ALA A 144 0.81 -12.65 -0.33
C ALA A 144 0.08 -12.55 -1.67
N TYR A 145 0.05 -13.67 -2.40
CA TYR A 145 -0.63 -13.81 -3.68
C TYR A 145 -1.27 -15.20 -3.74
N THR A 146 -2.52 -15.28 -4.17
CA THR A 146 -3.25 -16.54 -4.30
C THR A 146 -4.18 -16.46 -5.49
N ILE A 147 -4.18 -17.50 -6.32
CA ILE A 147 -5.06 -17.64 -7.47
C ILE A 147 -5.95 -18.88 -7.29
N ASN A 148 -7.24 -18.74 -7.57
CA ASN A 148 -8.21 -19.81 -7.55
C ASN A 148 -9.04 -19.82 -8.83
N SER A 149 -9.12 -20.96 -9.51
CA SER A 149 -10.05 -21.18 -10.60
C SER A 149 -10.88 -22.43 -10.33
N LYS A 150 -12.13 -22.45 -10.83
CA LYS A 150 -12.96 -23.67 -10.79
C LYS A 150 -12.30 -24.82 -11.56
N HIS A 151 -11.43 -24.52 -12.53
CA HIS A 151 -10.72 -25.52 -13.33
C HIS A 151 -9.58 -26.23 -12.57
N PHE A 152 -9.11 -25.68 -11.44
CA PHE A 152 -8.06 -26.31 -10.62
C PHE A 152 -8.58 -27.43 -9.70
N LYS A 153 -9.90 -27.61 -9.63
CA LYS A 153 -10.57 -28.57 -8.73
C LYS A 153 -10.99 -29.84 -9.45
#